data_AF-A0A1J0RAQ4-F1
#
_entry.id   AF-A0A1J0RAQ4-F1
#
_cell.length_a   1.000
_cell.length_b   1.000
_cell.length_c   1.000
_cell.angle_alpha   90.00
_cell.angle_beta   90.00
_cell.angle_gamma   90.00
#
_symmetry.space_group_name_H-M   'P 1'
#
loop_
_entity.id
_entity.type
_entity.pdbx_description
1 polymer ?
#
loop_
_entity_poly.entity_id
_entity_poly.type
_entity_poly.pdbx_seq_one_letter_code
_entity_poly.pdbx_strand_id
1 'polypeptide(L)'
;MMLFLALAILLITASDNTDAAAGEYKNIKHLHNLCRLVALKQITTLQGDVSEISPAETEELEKINISLANPEWKATFATSPQNKKQSKPECTPPDNKPQCNQQYAKWEDLWVQVHATEDSKKQYLLPKSKLMSPEGRAAAVSVQSLLVEAEAVMTTYNLYRQTALSHQEGTPQQLIHEAIFGTPKPADLTKTDTAVTLTANRGNDCSGDVGRQAVCSTLICICANAGTQDKELCGTVASPSTPSGWGDAQKATMWNAVLSVCSKYPTTKPSPEQIYQLIATALVPAQAKNSNADHVTLGEAPTSGSCAAATGMGCIQLTDTGSTTASAPTGKLAWKEKLEKAEDKIKIHENAAARRQAAIQRIQQLKKHAKHLITALKNSFPDAATQTISTQKPQTKQQSSEIAEECHKHDNKNATCPKDK
;
A
#
# COMPACT_ATOMS: atom_id res chain seq x y z
N MET A 1 -8.85 -20.41 -18.87
CA MET A 1 -10.27 -20.06 -19.06
C MET A 1 -10.40 -18.57 -18.75
N MET A 2 -10.34 -17.73 -19.79
CA MET A 2 -10.41 -16.27 -19.68
C MET A 2 -11.86 -15.85 -19.43
N LEU A 3 -12.11 -15.16 -18.32
CA LEU A 3 -13.42 -14.57 -18.01
C LEU A 3 -13.38 -13.10 -18.42
N PHE A 4 -14.07 -12.76 -19.50
CA PHE A 4 -14.26 -11.37 -19.94
C PHE A 4 -15.17 -10.63 -18.94
N LEU A 5 -14.64 -9.57 -18.33
CA LEU A 5 -15.41 -8.63 -17.53
C LEU A 5 -16.15 -7.69 -18.49
N ALA A 6 -17.46 -7.87 -18.67
CA ALA A 6 -18.29 -6.96 -19.45
C ALA A 6 -18.58 -5.69 -18.62
N LEU A 7 -18.03 -4.56 -19.05
CA LEU A 7 -18.31 -3.24 -18.50
C LEU A 7 -19.69 -2.78 -19.03
N ALA A 8 -20.73 -2.87 -18.20
CA ALA A 8 -22.04 -2.34 -18.54
C ALA A 8 -22.00 -0.80 -18.54
N ILE A 9 -21.99 -0.19 -19.72
CA ILE A 9 -22.17 1.25 -19.92
C ILE A 9 -23.65 1.54 -19.67
N LEU A 10 -23.99 2.04 -18.48
CA LEU A 10 -25.32 2.53 -18.17
C LEU A 10 -25.53 3.87 -18.91
N LEU A 11 -26.16 3.83 -20.08
CA LEU A 11 -26.74 5.01 -20.72
C LEU A 11 -27.90 5.48 -19.83
N ILE A 12 -27.68 6.53 -19.04
CA ILE A 12 -28.76 7.24 -18.37
C ILE A 12 -29.50 8.03 -19.47
N THR A 13 -30.53 7.42 -20.03
CA THR A 13 -31.58 8.17 -20.72
C THR A 13 -32.34 8.94 -19.65
N ALA A 14 -32.15 10.26 -19.60
CA ALA A 14 -32.99 11.14 -18.80
C ALA A 14 -34.45 10.90 -19.21
N SER A 15 -35.27 10.47 -18.26
CA SER A 15 -36.70 10.31 -18.43
C SER A 15 -37.34 11.69 -18.55
N ASP A 16 -38.01 11.93 -19.67
CA ASP A 16 -38.82 13.10 -19.96
C ASP A 16 -39.85 13.36 -18.85
N ASN A 17 -39.83 14.59 -18.32
CA ASN A 17 -41.00 15.37 -17.88
C ASN A 17 -40.53 16.77 -17.49
N THR A 18 -40.48 17.66 -18.49
CA THR A 18 -41.00 19.05 -18.55
C THR A 18 -40.29 19.83 -19.67
N ASP A 19 -41.03 20.69 -20.34
CA ASP A 19 -40.71 21.41 -21.59
C ASP A 19 -39.46 22.30 -21.53
N ALA A 20 -38.27 21.73 -21.54
CA ALA A 20 -37.06 22.48 -21.91
C ALA A 20 -36.81 22.35 -23.40
N ALA A 21 -36.65 23.48 -24.07
CA ALA A 21 -36.25 23.48 -25.47
C ALA A 21 -34.87 22.80 -25.60
N ALA A 22 -34.66 22.06 -26.69
CA ALA A 22 -33.37 21.44 -26.98
C ALA A 22 -32.25 22.49 -26.92
N GLY A 23 -31.32 22.34 -25.96
CA GLY A 23 -30.18 23.26 -25.78
C GLY A 23 -30.19 24.14 -24.53
N GLU A 24 -31.19 24.06 -23.65
CA GLU A 24 -31.21 24.87 -22.41
C GLU A 24 -30.24 24.35 -21.32
N TYR A 25 -29.86 23.06 -21.37
CA TYR A 25 -29.00 22.38 -20.40
C TYR A 25 -27.50 22.40 -20.76
N LYS A 26 -26.94 23.59 -21.00
CA LYS A 26 -25.56 23.71 -21.52
C LYS A 26 -24.49 23.10 -20.60
N ASN A 27 -24.75 23.01 -19.29
CA ASN A 27 -23.78 22.53 -18.31
C ASN A 27 -24.00 21.06 -17.87
N ILE A 28 -24.90 20.30 -18.49
CA ILE A 28 -25.19 18.92 -18.07
C ILE A 28 -23.95 18.00 -18.11
N LYS A 29 -23.05 18.20 -19.08
CA LYS A 29 -21.78 17.45 -19.17
C LYS A 29 -20.83 17.81 -18.02
N HIS A 30 -20.77 19.09 -17.66
CA HIS A 30 -19.95 19.55 -16.53
C HIS A 30 -20.49 19.00 -15.20
N LEU A 31 -21.81 19.06 -15.00
CA LEU A 31 -22.48 18.43 -13.87
C LEU A 31 -22.12 16.94 -13.79
N HIS A 32 -22.24 16.21 -14.90
CA HIS A 32 -21.94 14.79 -14.92
C HIS A 32 -20.51 14.48 -14.49
N ASN A 33 -19.52 15.17 -15.07
CA ASN A 33 -18.12 14.91 -14.77
C ASN A 33 -17.77 15.24 -13.32
N LEU A 34 -18.29 16.35 -12.78
CA LEU A 34 -18.04 16.77 -11.41
C LEU A 34 -18.82 15.93 -10.39
N CYS A 35 -20.03 15.46 -10.70
CA CYS A 35 -20.77 14.54 -9.83
C CYS A 35 -20.04 13.20 -9.63
N ARG A 36 -19.27 12.73 -10.62
CA ARG A 36 -18.41 11.54 -10.44
C ARG A 36 -17.30 11.77 -9.40
N LEU A 37 -16.82 13.00 -9.24
CA LEU A 37 -15.92 13.36 -8.15
C LEU A 37 -16.67 13.39 -6.80
N VAL A 38 -17.88 13.93 -6.75
CA VAL A 38 -18.73 13.91 -5.54
C VAL A 38 -19.03 12.48 -5.07
N ALA A 39 -19.18 11.54 -6.01
CA ALA A 39 -19.42 10.13 -5.72
C ALA A 39 -18.25 9.43 -4.99
N LEU A 40 -17.07 10.05 -4.93
CA LEU A 40 -15.94 9.56 -4.13
C LEU A 40 -16.16 9.73 -2.62
N LYS A 41 -17.20 10.43 -2.15
CA LYS A 41 -17.41 10.72 -0.71
C LYS A 41 -17.58 9.48 0.18
N GLN A 42 -17.96 8.33 -0.37
CA GLN A 42 -18.45 7.16 0.38
C GLN A 42 -17.35 6.15 0.80
N ILE A 43 -16.14 6.61 1.11
CA ILE A 43 -15.00 5.72 1.39
C ILE A 43 -14.81 5.56 2.90
N THR A 44 -14.93 4.33 3.37
CA THR A 44 -14.75 4.02 4.79
C THR A 44 -13.35 3.48 5.10
N THR A 45 -12.75 2.68 4.21
CA THR A 45 -11.43 2.05 4.47
C THR A 45 -10.62 1.79 3.20
N LEU A 46 -9.29 1.92 3.29
CA LEU A 46 -8.36 1.39 2.29
C LEU A 46 -8.11 -0.11 2.53
N GLN A 47 -7.82 -0.84 1.47
CA GLN A 47 -7.49 -2.26 1.56
C GLN A 47 -6.02 -2.49 1.86
N GLY A 48 -5.74 -3.60 2.54
CA GLY A 48 -4.39 -4.00 2.89
C GLY A 48 -4.00 -3.57 4.30
N ASP A 49 -3.27 -4.44 4.98
CA ASP A 49 -2.76 -4.17 6.32
C ASP A 49 -1.43 -3.41 6.21
N VAL A 50 -1.35 -2.27 6.90
CA VAL A 50 -0.15 -1.45 7.01
C VAL A 50 0.32 -1.32 8.47
N SER A 51 -0.18 -2.19 9.35
CA SER A 51 0.25 -2.27 10.74
C SER A 51 1.71 -2.72 10.83
N GLU A 52 2.34 -2.35 11.94
CA GLU A 52 3.66 -2.85 12.29
C GLU A 52 3.67 -4.38 12.30
N ILE A 53 4.75 -4.98 11.78
CA ILE A 53 4.97 -6.42 11.91
C ILE A 53 5.40 -6.67 13.35
N SER A 54 4.60 -7.46 14.07
CA SER A 54 4.84 -7.81 15.47
C SER A 54 6.07 -8.73 15.60
N PRO A 55 6.88 -8.57 16.67
CA PRO A 55 7.91 -9.54 17.03
C PRO A 55 7.38 -10.98 17.21
N ALA A 56 6.09 -11.15 17.48
CA ALA A 56 5.45 -12.47 17.55
C ALA A 56 5.61 -13.27 16.24
N GLU A 57 5.82 -12.58 15.10
CA GLU A 57 6.02 -13.25 13.80
C GLU A 57 7.34 -14.03 13.72
N THR A 58 8.34 -13.70 14.54
CA THR A 58 9.64 -14.39 14.60
C THR A 58 9.76 -15.41 15.74
N GLU A 59 8.81 -15.46 16.69
CA GLU A 59 8.91 -16.33 17.88
C GLU A 59 9.16 -17.79 17.55
N GLU A 60 8.54 -18.33 16.48
CA GLU A 60 8.77 -19.72 16.08
C GLU A 60 10.22 -19.98 15.65
N LEU A 61 10.85 -19.03 14.96
CA LEU A 61 12.28 -19.11 14.60
C LEU A 61 13.14 -19.07 15.86
N GLU A 62 12.80 -18.22 16.81
CA GLU A 62 13.51 -18.10 18.08
C GLU A 62 13.38 -19.36 18.94
N LYS A 63 12.20 -20.00 18.95
CA LYS A 63 11.98 -21.32 19.59
C LYS A 63 12.86 -22.40 18.98
N ILE A 64 12.97 -22.44 17.65
CA ILE A 64 13.84 -23.40 16.99
C ILE A 64 15.31 -23.08 17.28
N ASN A 65 15.70 -21.80 17.25
CA ASN A 65 17.05 -21.35 17.54
C ASN A 65 17.49 -21.73 18.95
N ILE A 66 16.67 -21.43 19.97
CA ILE A 66 16.96 -21.84 21.35
C ILE A 66 16.99 -23.36 21.47
N SER A 67 16.17 -24.10 20.74
CA SER A 67 16.18 -25.56 20.76
C SER A 67 17.47 -26.17 20.22
N LEU A 68 18.11 -25.52 19.25
CA LEU A 68 19.38 -25.93 18.64
C LEU A 68 20.61 -25.41 19.38
N ALA A 69 20.45 -24.50 20.34
CA ALA A 69 21.57 -23.92 21.07
C ALA A 69 22.34 -24.95 21.91
N ASN A 70 23.55 -24.57 22.37
CA ASN A 70 24.43 -25.42 23.16
C ASN A 70 23.68 -25.99 24.40
N PRO A 71 23.70 -27.32 24.63
CA PRO A 71 23.05 -27.96 25.78
C PRO A 71 23.41 -27.34 27.13
N GLU A 72 24.68 -26.96 27.34
CA GLU A 72 25.18 -26.37 28.59
C GLU A 72 24.64 -24.96 28.79
N TRP A 73 24.51 -24.20 27.70
CA TRP A 73 23.90 -22.87 27.75
C TRP A 73 22.40 -22.95 28.09
N LYS A 74 21.66 -23.86 27.44
CA LYS A 74 20.22 -24.05 27.68
C LYS A 74 19.89 -24.57 29.07
N ALA A 75 20.79 -25.37 29.65
CA ALA A 75 20.66 -25.87 31.02
C ALA A 75 20.62 -24.75 32.08
N THR A 76 21.00 -23.52 31.72
CA THR A 76 20.92 -22.37 32.63
C THR A 76 19.50 -21.81 32.77
N PHE A 77 18.61 -22.06 31.80
CA PHE A 77 17.23 -21.56 31.78
C PHE A 77 16.28 -22.47 32.57
N ALA A 78 15.25 -21.87 33.17
CA ALA A 78 14.16 -22.61 33.77
C ALA A 78 13.35 -23.41 32.74
N THR A 79 12.91 -24.60 33.11
CA THR A 79 12.00 -25.44 32.29
C THR A 79 10.53 -25.28 32.68
N SER A 80 10.23 -24.52 33.75
CA SER A 80 8.86 -24.23 34.18
C SER A 80 8.72 -22.76 34.63
N PRO A 81 7.51 -22.18 34.54
CA PRO A 81 7.28 -20.78 34.91
C PRO A 81 7.65 -20.44 36.36
N GLN A 82 7.49 -21.40 37.28
CA GLN A 82 7.73 -21.20 38.72
C GLN A 82 9.21 -21.06 39.07
N ASN A 83 10.10 -21.50 38.18
CA ASN A 83 11.55 -21.56 38.41
C ASN A 83 12.33 -20.49 37.62
N LYS A 84 11.62 -19.57 36.94
CA LYS A 84 12.24 -18.52 36.13
C LYS A 84 13.14 -17.64 36.97
N LYS A 85 14.34 -17.36 36.45
CA LYS A 85 15.34 -16.54 37.13
C LYS A 85 15.31 -15.08 36.67
N GLN A 86 14.72 -14.79 35.50
CA GLN A 86 14.58 -13.45 34.89
C GLN A 86 15.90 -12.68 34.63
N SER A 87 17.05 -13.16 35.12
CA SER A 87 18.39 -12.61 34.84
C SER A 87 19.48 -13.68 35.04
N LYS A 88 20.67 -13.44 34.45
CA LYS A 88 21.88 -14.25 34.64
C LYS A 88 22.95 -13.43 35.39
N PRO A 89 23.80 -14.05 36.25
CA PRO A 89 24.89 -13.35 36.94
C PRO A 89 25.93 -12.67 36.02
N GLU A 90 25.97 -13.02 34.75
CA GLU A 90 26.86 -12.39 33.75
C GLU A 90 26.27 -11.09 33.18
N CYS A 91 24.97 -10.84 33.38
CA CYS A 91 24.33 -9.56 33.05
C CYS A 91 24.35 -8.57 34.23
N THR A 92 25.04 -8.88 35.35
CA THR A 92 25.21 -7.96 36.49
C THR A 92 26.39 -6.98 36.30
N PRO A 93 26.38 -5.80 36.96
CA PRO A 93 27.37 -4.73 36.76
C PRO A 93 28.84 -5.16 36.92
N PRO A 94 29.79 -4.45 36.28
CA PRO A 94 29.63 -3.15 35.61
C PRO A 94 29.04 -3.22 34.18
N ASP A 95 28.93 -4.42 33.60
CA ASP A 95 28.51 -4.63 32.20
C ASP A 95 26.98 -4.64 32.00
N ASN A 96 26.24 -4.03 32.93
CA ASN A 96 24.78 -4.05 33.03
C ASN A 96 24.13 -3.33 31.84
N LYS A 97 23.95 -4.04 30.72
CA LYS A 97 23.13 -3.58 29.60
C LYS A 97 21.71 -4.08 29.87
N PRO A 98 20.71 -3.21 30.13
CA PRO A 98 19.31 -3.61 30.32
C PRO A 98 18.78 -4.55 29.22
N GLN A 99 19.34 -4.44 28.01
CA GLN A 99 19.11 -5.32 26.88
C GLN A 99 19.52 -6.79 27.11
N CYS A 100 20.59 -7.06 27.88
CA CYS A 100 21.05 -8.42 28.24
C CYS A 100 19.99 -9.14 29.07
N ASN A 101 19.45 -8.47 30.09
CA ASN A 101 18.41 -9.04 30.97
C ASN A 101 17.10 -9.28 30.20
N GLN A 102 16.71 -8.35 29.32
CA GLN A 102 15.51 -8.52 28.48
C GLN A 102 15.64 -9.69 27.50
N GLN A 103 16.78 -9.83 26.83
CA GLN A 103 17.03 -10.96 25.93
C GLN A 103 17.06 -12.28 26.70
N TYR A 104 17.71 -12.32 27.87
CA TYR A 104 17.73 -13.51 28.72
C TYR A 104 16.33 -13.94 29.14
N ALA A 105 15.51 -13.01 29.67
CA ALA A 105 14.13 -13.29 30.07
C ALA A 105 13.30 -13.81 28.90
N LYS A 106 13.45 -13.22 27.71
CA LYS A 106 12.79 -13.70 26.49
C LYS A 106 13.19 -15.13 26.13
N TRP A 107 14.48 -15.45 26.15
CA TRP A 107 14.96 -16.80 25.88
C TRP A 107 14.47 -17.81 26.93
N GLU A 108 14.49 -17.44 28.21
CA GLU A 108 13.94 -18.26 29.28
C GLU A 108 12.45 -18.53 29.08
N ASP A 109 11.66 -17.53 28.68
CA ASP A 109 10.25 -17.69 28.35
C ASP A 109 10.03 -18.68 27.20
N LEU A 110 10.82 -18.57 26.13
CA LEU A 110 10.74 -19.50 25.00
C LEU A 110 11.14 -20.93 25.41
N TRP A 111 12.13 -21.08 26.29
CA TRP A 111 12.56 -22.39 26.79
C TRP A 111 11.50 -23.05 27.68
N VAL A 112 10.82 -22.26 28.52
CA VAL A 112 9.65 -22.70 29.26
C VAL A 112 8.53 -23.14 28.32
N GLN A 113 8.28 -22.39 27.24
CA GLN A 113 7.29 -22.79 26.22
C GLN A 113 7.67 -24.11 25.54
N VAL A 114 8.95 -24.32 25.21
CA VAL A 114 9.44 -25.61 24.67
C VAL A 114 9.08 -26.78 25.60
N HIS A 115 9.12 -26.57 26.92
CA HIS A 115 8.83 -27.59 27.94
C HIS A 115 7.35 -27.69 28.36
N ALA A 116 6.48 -26.80 27.86
CA ALA A 116 5.12 -26.65 28.39
C ALA A 116 4.22 -27.87 28.14
N THR A 117 4.38 -28.57 27.01
CA THR A 117 3.56 -29.73 26.63
C THR A 117 4.42 -30.85 26.06
N GLU A 118 3.92 -32.09 26.13
CA GLU A 118 4.62 -33.24 25.53
C GLU A 118 4.78 -33.11 24.01
N ASP A 119 3.81 -32.51 23.32
CA ASP A 119 3.93 -32.29 21.87
C ASP A 119 4.97 -31.22 21.54
N SER A 120 5.06 -30.16 22.34
CA SER A 120 6.13 -29.17 22.23
C SER A 120 7.50 -29.81 22.49
N LYS A 121 7.63 -30.62 23.55
CA LYS A 121 8.87 -31.36 23.83
C LYS A 121 9.25 -32.26 22.66
N LYS A 122 8.31 -33.05 22.13
CA LYS A 122 8.53 -33.87 20.93
C LYS A 122 8.94 -33.03 19.74
N GLN A 123 8.43 -31.80 19.59
CA GLN A 123 8.72 -30.90 18.47
C GLN A 123 10.05 -30.15 18.57
N TYR A 124 10.59 -29.92 19.76
CA TYR A 124 11.73 -29.01 19.92
C TYR A 124 12.92 -29.64 20.64
N LEU A 125 12.71 -30.64 21.51
CA LEU A 125 13.82 -31.27 22.21
C LEU A 125 14.59 -32.25 21.31
N LEU A 126 15.91 -32.18 21.44
CA LEU A 126 16.89 -32.99 20.72
C LEU A 126 17.92 -33.52 21.73
N PRO A 127 18.39 -34.77 21.57
CA PRO A 127 19.42 -35.33 22.44
C PRO A 127 20.76 -34.61 22.25
N LYS A 128 21.57 -34.55 23.33
CA LYS A 128 22.90 -33.91 23.32
C LYS A 128 23.79 -34.42 22.19
N SER A 129 23.75 -35.72 21.88
CA SER A 129 24.53 -36.32 20.79
C SER A 129 24.24 -35.68 19.42
N LYS A 130 22.96 -35.41 19.11
CA LYS A 130 22.55 -34.76 17.85
C LYS A 130 22.89 -33.29 17.81
N LEU A 131 22.72 -32.57 18.92
CA LEU A 131 23.05 -31.15 19.00
C LEU A 131 24.56 -30.90 18.83
N MET A 132 25.39 -31.81 19.33
CA MET A 132 26.85 -31.67 19.30
C MET A 132 27.50 -32.23 18.03
N SER A 133 26.76 -32.96 17.18
CA SER A 133 27.24 -33.47 15.89
C SER A 133 27.54 -32.35 14.89
N PRO A 134 28.31 -32.62 13.82
CA PRO A 134 28.54 -31.65 12.75
C PRO A 134 27.24 -31.07 12.16
N GLU A 135 26.24 -31.91 11.93
CA GLU A 135 24.92 -31.54 11.40
C GLU A 135 24.16 -30.69 12.40
N GLY A 136 24.23 -31.01 13.69
CA GLY A 136 23.61 -30.24 14.76
C GLY A 136 24.14 -28.81 14.82
N ARG A 137 25.47 -28.66 14.77
CA ARG A 137 26.13 -27.34 14.75
C ARG A 137 25.81 -26.57 13.47
N ALA A 138 25.80 -27.24 12.32
CA ALA A 138 25.44 -26.62 11.05
C ALA A 138 23.98 -26.14 11.03
N ALA A 139 23.06 -26.93 11.57
CA ALA A 139 21.65 -26.56 11.71
C ALA A 139 21.48 -25.35 12.64
N ALA A 140 22.19 -25.31 13.77
CA ALA A 140 22.16 -24.17 14.70
C ALA A 140 22.61 -22.87 14.03
N VAL A 141 23.76 -22.88 13.32
CA VAL A 141 24.27 -21.71 12.58
C VAL A 141 23.29 -21.28 11.48
N SER A 142 22.73 -22.25 10.75
CA SER A 142 21.77 -21.98 9.68
C SER A 142 20.50 -21.32 10.22
N VAL A 143 19.92 -21.85 11.30
CA VAL A 143 18.72 -21.27 11.93
C VAL A 143 19.01 -19.88 12.51
N GLN A 144 20.17 -19.66 13.12
CA GLN A 144 20.56 -18.34 13.59
C GLN A 144 20.63 -17.32 12.44
N SER A 145 21.16 -17.72 11.28
CA SER A 145 21.18 -16.87 10.08
C SER A 145 19.77 -16.58 9.56
N LEU A 146 18.86 -17.57 9.56
CA LEU A 146 17.46 -17.38 9.15
C LEU A 146 16.72 -16.43 10.11
N LEU A 147 17.00 -16.51 11.41
CA LEU A 147 16.43 -15.61 12.42
C LEU A 147 16.89 -14.16 12.20
N VAL A 148 18.20 -13.94 12.02
CA VAL A 148 18.74 -12.60 11.70
C VAL A 148 18.11 -12.03 10.44
N GLU A 149 17.91 -12.85 9.41
CA GLU A 149 17.23 -12.40 8.20
C GLU A 149 15.77 -12.02 8.47
N ALA A 150 15.03 -12.81 9.24
CA ALA A 150 13.64 -12.52 9.58
C ALA A 150 13.50 -11.21 10.38
N GLU A 151 14.38 -10.98 11.36
CA GLU A 151 14.46 -9.74 12.13
C GLU A 151 14.80 -8.54 11.25
N ALA A 152 15.71 -8.70 10.29
CA ALA A 152 16.07 -7.66 9.32
C ALA A 152 14.90 -7.31 8.39
N VAL A 153 14.16 -8.32 7.91
CA VAL A 153 12.96 -8.13 7.09
C VAL A 153 11.88 -7.36 7.85
N MET A 154 11.59 -7.77 9.10
CA MET A 154 10.65 -7.10 9.99
C MET A 154 11.07 -5.64 10.23
N THR A 155 12.31 -5.42 10.64
CA THR A 155 12.85 -4.09 10.96
C THR A 155 12.82 -3.16 9.75
N THR A 156 13.19 -3.68 8.58
CA THR A 156 13.20 -2.92 7.32
C THR A 156 11.79 -2.47 6.94
N TYR A 157 10.80 -3.34 7.06
CA TYR A 157 9.40 -2.98 6.83
C TYR A 157 8.92 -1.94 7.85
N ASN A 158 9.19 -2.16 9.15
CA ASN A 158 8.72 -1.26 10.21
C ASN A 158 9.33 0.14 10.08
N LEU A 159 10.62 0.25 9.70
CA LEU A 159 11.27 1.52 9.40
C LEU A 159 10.67 2.19 8.15
N TYR A 160 10.50 1.43 7.06
CA TYR A 160 9.85 1.94 5.85
C TYR A 160 8.46 2.50 6.16
N ARG A 161 7.64 1.73 6.89
CA ARG A 161 6.30 2.14 7.32
C ARG A 161 6.35 3.43 8.12
N GLN A 162 7.26 3.51 9.10
CA GLN A 162 7.42 4.70 9.92
C GLN A 162 7.69 5.92 9.05
N THR A 163 8.65 5.86 8.13
CA THR A 163 9.00 6.99 7.24
C THR A 163 7.92 7.31 6.21
N ALA A 164 7.29 6.30 5.60
CA ALA A 164 6.32 6.50 4.52
C ALA A 164 4.97 7.02 5.05
N LEU A 165 4.61 6.64 6.29
CA LEU A 165 3.33 7.01 6.89
C LEU A 165 3.46 8.13 7.93
N SER A 166 4.66 8.49 8.40
CA SER A 166 4.86 9.70 9.19
C SER A 166 4.62 10.94 8.31
N HIS A 167 4.07 12.01 8.88
CA HIS A 167 3.84 13.30 8.18
C HIS A 167 2.66 13.34 7.20
N GLN A 168 1.76 12.37 7.27
CA GLN A 168 0.55 12.36 6.47
C GLN A 168 -0.45 13.43 6.99
N GLU A 169 -0.55 14.58 6.31
CA GLU A 169 -1.63 15.56 6.57
C GLU A 169 -3.00 14.99 6.19
N GLY A 170 -3.78 14.56 7.20
CA GLY A 170 -5.09 13.96 6.99
C GLY A 170 -5.04 12.59 6.31
N THR A 171 -6.11 11.81 6.47
CA THR A 171 -6.30 10.55 5.74
C THR A 171 -6.72 10.83 4.29
N PRO A 172 -6.53 9.87 3.36
CA PRO A 172 -7.04 9.99 2.00
C PRO A 172 -8.54 10.35 1.95
N GLN A 173 -9.34 9.74 2.83
CA GLN A 173 -10.76 9.99 2.95
C GLN A 173 -11.05 11.43 3.38
N GLN A 174 -10.30 11.95 4.36
CA GLN A 174 -10.42 13.33 4.81
C GLN A 174 -10.07 14.33 3.70
N LEU A 175 -9.04 14.05 2.90
CA LEU A 175 -8.66 14.92 1.78
C LEU A 175 -9.67 14.89 0.65
N ILE A 176 -10.21 13.72 0.30
CA ILE A 176 -11.29 13.61 -0.69
C ILE A 176 -12.52 14.38 -0.20
N HIS A 177 -12.88 14.23 1.07
CA HIS A 177 -14.01 14.90 1.65
C HIS A 177 -13.82 16.42 1.72
N GLU A 178 -12.61 16.88 2.08
CA GLU A 178 -12.23 18.29 2.03
C GLU A 178 -12.27 18.84 0.61
N ALA A 179 -11.78 18.08 -0.39
CA ALA A 179 -11.86 18.48 -1.79
C ALA A 179 -13.31 18.64 -2.27
N ILE A 180 -14.20 17.75 -1.85
CA ILE A 180 -15.59 17.77 -2.30
C ILE A 180 -16.38 18.87 -1.60
N PHE A 181 -16.28 18.98 -0.27
CA PHE A 181 -17.18 19.79 0.56
C PHE A 181 -16.53 21.04 1.17
N GLY A 182 -15.20 21.15 1.13
CA GLY A 182 -14.44 22.29 1.65
C GLY A 182 -14.13 22.23 3.14
N THR A 183 -14.70 21.28 3.90
CA THR A 183 -14.44 21.14 5.34
C THR A 183 -13.02 20.62 5.56
N PRO A 184 -12.12 21.36 6.24
CA PRO A 184 -10.75 20.91 6.46
C PRO A 184 -10.70 19.71 7.40
N LYS A 185 -9.99 18.64 6.99
CA LYS A 185 -9.72 17.43 7.80
C LYS A 185 -10.93 16.98 8.66
N PRO A 186 -12.10 16.70 8.06
CA PRO A 186 -13.32 16.44 8.81
C PRO A 186 -13.20 15.16 9.64
N ALA A 187 -13.68 15.20 10.88
CA ALA A 187 -13.80 14.00 11.71
C ALA A 187 -15.01 13.14 11.29
N ASP A 188 -16.10 13.79 10.91
CA ASP A 188 -17.34 13.17 10.47
C ASP A 188 -17.45 13.21 8.94
N LEU A 189 -17.21 12.07 8.30
CA LEU A 189 -17.27 11.89 6.84
C LEU A 189 -18.69 11.68 6.31
N THR A 190 -19.72 11.76 7.16
CA THR A 190 -21.13 11.66 6.74
C THR A 190 -21.73 13.01 6.37
N LYS A 191 -21.10 14.12 6.80
CA LYS A 191 -21.59 15.47 6.56
C LYS A 191 -21.35 15.91 5.14
N THR A 192 -22.40 16.26 4.41
CA THR A 192 -22.29 16.67 3.01
C THR A 192 -22.54 18.15 2.77
N ASP A 193 -22.54 18.97 3.82
CA ASP A 193 -22.73 20.41 3.70
C ASP A 193 -21.51 21.08 3.05
N THR A 194 -21.75 22.08 2.22
CA THR A 194 -20.69 22.92 1.66
C THR A 194 -20.14 23.87 2.75
N ALA A 195 -18.88 23.69 3.13
CA ALA A 195 -18.19 24.55 4.09
C ALA A 195 -17.62 25.83 3.48
N VAL A 196 -17.61 25.95 2.15
CA VAL A 196 -17.22 27.19 1.45
C VAL A 196 -18.23 28.29 1.75
N THR A 197 -17.75 29.47 2.10
CA THR A 197 -18.60 30.66 2.33
C THR A 197 -18.80 31.39 1.01
N LEU A 198 -20.07 31.60 0.64
CA LEU A 198 -20.40 32.43 -0.52
C LEU A 198 -20.49 33.89 -0.10
N THR A 199 -20.02 34.80 -0.96
CA THR A 199 -20.32 36.22 -0.81
C THR A 199 -21.70 36.51 -1.39
N ALA A 200 -22.13 37.78 -1.36
CA ALA A 200 -23.37 38.20 -2.02
C ALA A 200 -23.22 38.40 -3.54
N ASN A 201 -22.04 38.10 -4.12
CA ASN A 201 -21.75 38.38 -5.53
C ASN A 201 -21.24 37.13 -6.26
N ARG A 202 -22.09 36.57 -7.13
CA ARG A 202 -21.75 35.43 -8.00
C ARG A 202 -20.51 35.66 -8.83
N GLY A 203 -20.39 36.85 -9.44
CA GLY A 203 -19.25 37.19 -10.29
C GLY A 203 -17.93 37.07 -9.53
N ASN A 204 -17.86 37.61 -8.32
CA ASN A 204 -16.69 37.50 -7.46
C ASN A 204 -16.44 36.05 -7.02
N ASP A 205 -17.49 35.34 -6.61
CA ASP A 205 -17.35 33.98 -6.11
C ASP A 205 -16.89 33.01 -7.21
N CYS A 206 -17.50 33.08 -8.39
CA CYS A 206 -17.26 32.15 -9.48
C CYS A 206 -16.08 32.54 -10.37
N SER A 207 -15.61 33.79 -10.30
CA SER A 207 -14.36 34.20 -10.97
C SER A 207 -13.15 34.13 -10.04
N GLY A 208 -13.36 34.13 -8.72
CA GLY A 208 -12.34 34.06 -7.70
C GLY A 208 -12.15 32.68 -7.08
N ASP A 209 -11.51 32.67 -5.90
CA ASP A 209 -11.10 31.45 -5.22
C ASP A 209 -12.27 30.62 -4.68
N VAL A 210 -13.41 31.23 -4.38
CA VAL A 210 -14.61 30.58 -3.82
C VAL A 210 -15.06 29.43 -4.75
N GLY A 211 -15.21 29.69 -6.04
CA GLY A 211 -15.59 28.70 -7.04
C GLY A 211 -14.53 27.61 -7.28
N ARG A 212 -13.28 27.82 -6.85
CA ARG A 212 -12.15 26.88 -7.00
C ARG A 212 -11.79 26.11 -5.73
N GLN A 213 -12.41 26.46 -4.60
CA GLN A 213 -12.03 25.92 -3.30
C GLN A 213 -12.46 24.45 -3.11
N ALA A 214 -13.68 24.10 -3.50
CA ALA A 214 -14.26 22.76 -3.34
C ALA A 214 -15.10 22.38 -4.57
N VAL A 215 -15.26 21.08 -4.83
CA VAL A 215 -16.12 20.61 -5.94
C VAL A 215 -17.56 21.11 -5.79
N CYS A 216 -18.08 21.16 -4.56
CA CYS A 216 -19.41 21.68 -4.28
C CYS A 216 -19.57 23.16 -4.66
N SER A 217 -18.59 24.03 -4.37
CA SER A 217 -18.66 25.45 -4.75
C SER A 217 -18.45 25.64 -6.25
N THR A 218 -17.59 24.83 -6.89
CA THR A 218 -17.50 24.76 -8.36
C THR A 218 -18.86 24.40 -8.99
N LEU A 219 -19.53 23.39 -8.46
CA LEU A 219 -20.84 22.94 -8.93
C LEU A 219 -21.94 23.97 -8.69
N ILE A 220 -21.94 24.68 -7.55
CA ILE A 220 -22.85 25.81 -7.32
C ILE A 220 -22.65 26.89 -8.38
N CYS A 221 -21.40 27.25 -8.70
CA CYS A 221 -21.10 28.24 -9.74
C CYS A 221 -21.52 27.83 -11.15
N ILE A 222 -21.43 26.54 -11.47
CA ILE A 222 -21.80 26.01 -12.79
C ILE A 222 -23.32 25.81 -12.91
N CYS A 223 -24.00 25.43 -11.84
CA CYS A 223 -25.39 24.95 -11.90
C CYS A 223 -26.42 25.81 -11.18
N ALA A 224 -26.09 26.54 -10.13
CA ALA A 224 -27.10 27.32 -9.44
C ALA A 224 -27.50 28.56 -10.27
N ASN A 225 -28.76 28.96 -10.17
CA ASN A 225 -29.26 30.21 -10.74
C ASN A 225 -29.07 31.37 -9.75
N ALA A 226 -28.79 32.56 -10.28
CA ALA A 226 -28.69 33.79 -9.50
C ALA A 226 -29.50 34.93 -10.13
N GLY A 227 -30.23 35.69 -9.30
CA GLY A 227 -30.87 36.94 -9.72
C GLY A 227 -31.93 36.72 -10.79
N THR A 228 -31.66 37.16 -12.03
CA THR A 228 -32.59 37.04 -13.16
C THR A 228 -32.33 35.84 -14.06
N GLN A 229 -31.40 34.94 -13.70
CA GLN A 229 -31.14 33.72 -14.46
C GLN A 229 -32.31 32.74 -14.30
N ASP A 230 -33.12 32.62 -15.34
CA ASP A 230 -34.34 31.80 -15.41
C ASP A 230 -34.15 30.50 -16.21
N LYS A 231 -32.93 30.24 -16.68
CA LYS A 231 -32.58 29.05 -17.47
C LYS A 231 -32.07 27.91 -16.60
N GLU A 232 -32.38 26.70 -17.01
CA GLU A 232 -32.01 25.49 -16.30
C GLU A 232 -30.57 25.08 -16.66
N LEU A 233 -29.56 25.68 -16.04
CA LEU A 233 -28.15 25.53 -16.46
C LEU A 233 -27.68 24.06 -16.56
N CYS A 234 -28.04 23.23 -15.59
CA CYS A 234 -27.62 21.83 -15.44
C CYS A 234 -28.79 20.83 -15.38
N GLY A 235 -30.01 21.24 -15.75
CA GLY A 235 -31.23 20.42 -15.60
C GLY A 235 -32.22 21.02 -14.60
N THR A 236 -33.51 20.71 -14.75
CA THR A 236 -34.61 21.15 -13.87
C THR A 236 -34.32 20.96 -12.38
N VAL A 237 -33.69 19.83 -12.01
CA VAL A 237 -33.41 19.46 -10.61
C VAL A 237 -32.21 20.19 -10.03
N ALA A 238 -31.09 20.22 -10.78
CA ALA A 238 -29.85 20.85 -10.31
C ALA A 238 -29.86 22.38 -10.47
N SER A 239 -30.74 22.89 -11.34
CA SER A 239 -30.88 24.30 -11.69
C SER A 239 -32.36 24.68 -11.82
N PRO A 240 -33.15 24.70 -10.73
CA PRO A 240 -34.56 25.07 -10.79
C PRO A 240 -34.74 26.44 -11.47
N SER A 241 -35.73 26.55 -12.35
CA SER A 241 -36.00 27.75 -13.17
C SER A 241 -36.46 28.96 -12.36
N THR A 242 -36.87 28.77 -11.09
CA THR A 242 -37.06 29.87 -10.13
C THR A 242 -35.70 30.30 -9.57
N PRO A 243 -35.20 31.50 -9.91
CA PRO A 243 -33.90 31.95 -9.45
C PRO A 243 -33.88 32.08 -7.92
N SER A 244 -32.83 31.59 -7.28
CA SER A 244 -32.54 31.91 -5.88
C SER A 244 -31.77 33.24 -5.79
N GLY A 245 -31.86 33.89 -4.61
CA GLY A 245 -30.84 34.86 -4.23
C GLY A 245 -29.44 34.22 -4.21
N TRP A 246 -28.39 35.04 -4.31
CA TRP A 246 -27.01 34.56 -4.21
C TRP A 246 -26.41 34.97 -2.87
N GLY A 247 -25.85 34.00 -2.15
CA GLY A 247 -25.23 34.24 -0.86
C GLY A 247 -25.21 33.01 0.03
N ASP A 248 -24.54 33.14 1.17
CA ASP A 248 -24.39 32.05 2.13
C ASP A 248 -25.74 31.54 2.66
N ALA A 249 -26.74 32.43 2.79
CA ALA A 249 -28.09 32.08 3.20
C ALA A 249 -28.82 31.15 2.20
N GLN A 250 -28.47 31.21 0.90
CA GLN A 250 -29.07 30.37 -0.15
C GLN A 250 -28.19 29.16 -0.49
N LYS A 251 -26.94 29.11 0.00
CA LYS A 251 -25.96 28.07 -0.29
C LYS A 251 -26.48 26.66 -0.09
N ALA A 252 -27.15 26.41 1.04
CA ALA A 252 -27.69 25.09 1.36
C ALA A 252 -28.73 24.65 0.32
N THR A 253 -29.64 25.53 -0.07
CA THR A 253 -30.66 25.26 -1.09
C THR A 253 -30.02 24.97 -2.45
N MET A 254 -29.08 25.83 -2.89
CA MET A 254 -28.36 25.67 -4.16
C MET A 254 -27.58 24.35 -4.19
N TRP A 255 -26.88 24.02 -3.11
CA TRP A 255 -26.10 22.80 -3.02
C TRP A 255 -26.97 21.55 -2.96
N ASN A 256 -28.03 21.55 -2.16
CA ASN A 256 -28.91 20.39 -2.00
C ASN A 256 -29.58 19.99 -3.32
N ALA A 257 -29.95 20.97 -4.15
CA ALA A 257 -30.44 20.73 -5.50
C ALA A 257 -29.43 19.93 -6.34
N VAL A 258 -28.17 20.40 -6.40
CA VAL A 258 -27.10 19.72 -7.15
C VAL A 258 -26.72 18.37 -6.53
N LEU A 259 -26.58 18.30 -5.21
CA LEU A 259 -26.21 17.10 -4.48
C LEU A 259 -27.26 15.99 -4.65
N SER A 260 -28.54 16.33 -4.79
CA SER A 260 -29.61 15.36 -5.04
C SER A 260 -29.39 14.59 -6.35
N VAL A 261 -28.87 15.27 -7.39
CA VAL A 261 -28.50 14.65 -8.67
C VAL A 261 -27.20 13.86 -8.52
N CYS A 262 -26.17 14.45 -7.92
CA CYS A 262 -24.89 13.74 -7.73
C CYS A 262 -25.04 12.48 -6.86
N SER A 263 -25.99 12.44 -5.93
CA SER A 263 -26.25 11.27 -5.07
C SER A 263 -26.87 10.08 -5.81
N LYS A 264 -27.25 10.24 -7.09
CA LYS A 264 -27.66 9.13 -7.96
C LYS A 264 -26.49 8.42 -8.63
N TYR A 265 -25.29 9.00 -8.59
CA TYR A 265 -24.11 8.36 -9.16
C TYR A 265 -23.69 7.16 -8.32
N PRO A 266 -23.26 6.06 -8.96
CA PRO A 266 -22.79 4.89 -8.23
C PRO A 266 -21.56 5.27 -7.40
N THR A 267 -21.55 4.76 -6.18
CA THR A 267 -20.36 4.87 -5.33
C THR A 267 -19.19 4.19 -6.02
N THR A 268 -18.06 4.88 -6.05
CA THR A 268 -16.83 4.38 -6.65
C THR A 268 -15.74 4.32 -5.59
N LYS A 269 -15.08 3.17 -5.47
CA LYS A 269 -13.90 3.05 -4.62
C LYS A 269 -12.75 3.84 -5.26
N PRO A 270 -12.07 4.73 -4.53
CA PRO A 270 -10.94 5.48 -5.04
C PRO A 270 -9.76 4.53 -5.26
N SER A 271 -9.10 4.71 -6.38
CA SER A 271 -7.71 4.33 -6.58
C SER A 271 -6.95 5.57 -7.06
N PRO A 272 -5.61 5.57 -7.01
CA PRO A 272 -4.80 6.63 -7.60
C PRO A 272 -5.23 6.97 -9.03
N GLU A 273 -5.34 5.95 -9.87
CA GLU A 273 -5.69 6.06 -11.28
C GLU A 273 -7.12 6.58 -11.47
N GLN A 274 -8.05 6.11 -10.64
CA GLN A 274 -9.45 6.53 -10.72
C GLN A 274 -9.60 8.01 -10.38
N ILE A 275 -8.91 8.50 -9.35
CA ILE A 275 -8.92 9.92 -8.97
C ILE A 275 -8.32 10.76 -10.10
N TYR A 276 -7.14 10.39 -10.59
CA TYR A 276 -6.48 11.05 -11.71
C TYR A 276 -7.40 11.18 -12.93
N GLN A 277 -8.04 10.07 -13.34
CA GLN A 277 -8.94 10.05 -14.50
C GLN A 277 -10.17 10.93 -14.29
N LEU A 278 -10.72 10.99 -13.07
CA LEU A 278 -11.87 11.86 -12.77
C LEU A 278 -11.49 13.34 -12.80
N ILE A 279 -10.32 13.71 -12.27
CA ILE A 279 -9.80 15.08 -12.35
C ILE A 279 -9.62 15.47 -13.83
N ALA A 280 -8.93 14.63 -14.61
CA ALA A 280 -8.70 14.88 -16.03
C ALA A 280 -10.02 15.03 -16.79
N THR A 281 -10.97 14.12 -16.58
CA THR A 281 -12.29 14.15 -17.22
C THR A 281 -13.09 15.40 -16.84
N ALA A 282 -12.99 15.86 -15.58
CA ALA A 282 -13.66 17.08 -15.12
C ALA A 282 -13.09 18.34 -15.77
N LEU A 283 -11.79 18.38 -16.07
CA LEU A 283 -11.11 19.57 -16.58
C LEU A 283 -10.98 19.62 -18.10
N VAL A 284 -11.03 18.48 -18.80
CA VAL A 284 -11.01 18.40 -20.28
C VAL A 284 -11.98 19.37 -20.96
N PRO A 285 -13.23 19.57 -20.47
CA PRO A 285 -14.17 20.50 -21.10
C PRO A 285 -13.88 21.98 -20.87
N ALA A 286 -12.80 22.36 -20.18
CA ALA A 286 -12.43 23.75 -20.00
C ALA A 286 -12.17 24.43 -21.36
N GLN A 287 -12.60 25.68 -21.50
CA GLN A 287 -12.56 26.42 -22.76
C GLN A 287 -11.82 27.74 -22.60
N ALA A 288 -11.01 28.07 -23.61
CA ALA A 288 -10.51 29.42 -23.80
C ALA A 288 -11.65 30.32 -24.33
N LYS A 289 -11.79 31.51 -23.76
CA LYS A 289 -12.73 32.55 -24.17
C LYS A 289 -11.94 33.81 -24.46
N ASN A 290 -12.11 34.33 -25.67
CA ASN A 290 -11.34 35.47 -26.16
C ASN A 290 -12.29 36.66 -26.36
N SER A 291 -12.27 37.59 -25.42
CA SER A 291 -12.61 38.97 -25.73
C SER A 291 -11.78 39.89 -24.85
N ASN A 292 -10.82 40.59 -25.45
CA ASN A 292 -9.92 41.56 -24.82
C ASN A 292 -8.97 41.01 -23.72
N ALA A 293 -9.18 39.80 -23.21
CA ALA A 293 -8.27 39.03 -22.37
C ALA A 293 -8.45 37.52 -22.63
N ASP A 294 -7.38 36.74 -22.44
CA ASP A 294 -7.40 35.28 -22.59
C ASP A 294 -7.97 34.65 -21.32
N HIS A 295 -9.27 34.33 -21.32
CA HIS A 295 -9.92 33.67 -20.18
C HIS A 295 -9.95 32.15 -20.38
N VAL A 296 -9.71 31.39 -19.32
CA VAL A 296 -9.99 29.95 -19.30
C VAL A 296 -11.13 29.71 -18.34
N THR A 297 -12.18 29.02 -18.80
CA THR A 297 -13.39 28.78 -18.00
C THR A 297 -13.78 27.31 -18.01
N LEU A 298 -14.33 26.82 -16.90
CA LEU A 298 -15.03 25.54 -16.83
C LEU A 298 -16.52 25.80 -16.67
N GLY A 299 -17.33 25.24 -17.56
CA GLY A 299 -18.75 25.56 -17.70
C GLY A 299 -19.00 26.53 -18.85
N GLU A 300 -20.26 26.75 -19.17
CA GLU A 300 -20.67 27.70 -20.19
C GLU A 300 -20.50 29.13 -19.68
N ALA A 301 -19.62 29.87 -20.35
CA ALA A 301 -19.36 31.28 -20.12
C ALA A 301 -19.76 32.13 -21.33
N PRO A 302 -20.18 33.40 -21.14
CA PRO A 302 -20.28 34.36 -22.23
C PRO A 302 -18.92 34.58 -22.91
N THR A 303 -18.92 35.21 -24.10
CA THR A 303 -17.69 35.53 -24.85
C THR A 303 -16.68 36.34 -24.02
N SER A 304 -17.18 37.14 -23.07
CA SER A 304 -16.37 37.89 -22.09
C SER A 304 -15.59 37.03 -21.10
N GLY A 305 -15.84 35.73 -21.01
CA GLY A 305 -15.23 34.85 -20.01
C GLY A 305 -15.67 35.11 -18.57
N SER A 306 -16.42 36.19 -18.30
CA SER A 306 -17.00 36.51 -16.99
C SER A 306 -17.97 35.42 -16.51
N CYS A 307 -17.79 34.96 -15.27
CA CYS A 307 -18.70 34.00 -14.62
C CYS A 307 -19.76 34.67 -13.72
N ALA A 308 -20.07 35.93 -14.01
CA ALA A 308 -21.21 36.64 -13.42
C ALA A 308 -22.55 36.09 -13.95
N ALA A 309 -23.66 36.57 -13.36
CA ALA A 309 -25.00 36.16 -13.78
C ALA A 309 -25.29 36.63 -15.21
N ALA A 310 -25.57 35.68 -16.10
CA ALA A 310 -26.00 35.91 -17.47
C ALA A 310 -26.93 34.78 -17.95
N THR A 311 -27.87 35.07 -18.84
CA THR A 311 -28.88 34.11 -19.29
C THR A 311 -28.24 32.85 -19.87
N GLY A 312 -28.56 31.69 -19.27
CA GLY A 312 -28.05 30.39 -19.71
C GLY A 312 -26.55 30.16 -19.48
N MET A 313 -25.89 30.98 -18.66
CA MET A 313 -24.45 30.90 -18.39
C MET A 313 -24.18 30.48 -16.94
N GLY A 314 -23.19 29.60 -16.76
CA GLY A 314 -22.71 29.16 -15.45
C GLY A 314 -21.33 28.56 -15.60
N CYS A 315 -20.34 29.13 -14.92
CA CYS A 315 -18.95 28.73 -15.06
C CYS A 315 -18.13 29.07 -13.82
N ILE A 316 -16.90 28.57 -13.80
CA ILE A 316 -15.82 29.12 -12.99
C ILE A 316 -14.67 29.61 -13.86
N GLN A 317 -13.94 30.64 -13.41
CA GLN A 317 -12.70 31.07 -14.07
C GLN A 317 -11.49 30.28 -13.55
N LEU A 318 -10.64 29.86 -14.48
CA LEU A 318 -9.42 29.08 -14.26
C LEU A 318 -8.16 29.77 -14.82
N THR A 319 -8.28 31.00 -15.34
CA THR A 319 -7.21 31.71 -16.04
C THR A 319 -5.91 31.79 -15.23
N ASP A 320 -6.02 32.06 -13.93
CA ASP A 320 -4.89 32.23 -13.01
C ASP A 320 -4.28 30.89 -12.53
N THR A 321 -4.94 29.76 -12.81
CA THR A 321 -4.49 28.42 -12.40
C THR A 321 -3.49 27.79 -13.36
N GLY A 322 -3.37 28.35 -14.56
CA GLY A 322 -2.38 27.97 -15.57
C GLY A 322 -1.35 29.07 -15.79
N SER A 323 -0.22 28.72 -16.43
CA SER A 323 0.78 29.70 -16.82
C SER A 323 0.59 30.05 -18.30
N THR A 324 0.23 31.29 -18.57
CA THR A 324 0.16 31.86 -19.93
C THR A 324 1.34 32.80 -20.23
N THR A 325 2.27 32.94 -19.27
CA THR A 325 3.45 33.80 -19.33
C THR A 325 4.67 33.08 -18.75
N ALA A 326 5.84 33.74 -18.69
CA ALA A 326 7.02 33.16 -18.04
C ALA A 326 6.90 33.08 -16.49
N SER A 327 5.83 33.63 -15.91
CA SER A 327 5.59 33.62 -14.46
C SER A 327 4.81 32.38 -14.02
N ALA A 328 5.04 31.96 -12.78
CA ALA A 328 4.28 30.89 -12.15
C ALA A 328 2.79 31.25 -12.06
N PRO A 329 1.87 30.28 -12.16
CA PRO A 329 0.45 30.51 -11.91
C PRO A 329 0.24 31.11 -10.51
N THR A 330 -0.67 32.07 -10.41
CA THR A 330 -0.98 32.74 -9.13
C THR A 330 -2.19 32.15 -8.44
N GLY A 331 -3.12 31.59 -9.21
CA GLY A 331 -4.34 30.94 -8.73
C GLY A 331 -4.15 29.45 -8.46
N LYS A 332 -5.05 28.89 -7.67
CA LYS A 332 -5.09 27.46 -7.33
C LYS A 332 -6.46 26.88 -7.57
N LEU A 333 -6.47 25.62 -8.01
CA LEU A 333 -7.66 24.78 -7.98
C LEU A 333 -7.56 23.87 -6.75
N ALA A 334 -7.97 24.39 -5.60
CA ALA A 334 -7.67 23.77 -4.31
C ALA A 334 -8.22 22.34 -4.19
N TRP A 335 -9.42 22.08 -4.71
CA TRP A 335 -9.98 20.73 -4.70
C TRP A 335 -9.15 19.74 -5.53
N LYS A 336 -8.55 20.17 -6.65
CA LYS A 336 -7.66 19.32 -7.45
C LYS A 336 -6.42 18.94 -6.64
N GLU A 337 -5.75 19.92 -6.01
CA GLU A 337 -4.57 19.66 -5.19
C GLU A 337 -4.87 18.68 -4.04
N LYS A 338 -6.07 18.77 -3.45
CA LYS A 338 -6.49 17.87 -2.37
C LYS A 338 -6.74 16.44 -2.87
N LEU A 339 -7.36 16.30 -4.05
CA LEU A 339 -7.54 14.99 -4.68
C LEU A 339 -6.21 14.36 -5.11
N GLU A 340 -5.28 15.13 -5.68
CA GLU A 340 -3.93 14.64 -6.03
C GLU A 340 -3.15 14.21 -4.77
N LYS A 341 -3.24 14.98 -3.68
CA LYS A 341 -2.70 14.55 -2.39
C LYS A 341 -3.36 13.27 -1.87
N ALA A 342 -4.66 13.09 -2.08
CA ALA A 342 -5.33 11.85 -1.69
C ALA A 342 -4.84 10.66 -2.53
N GLU A 343 -4.67 10.84 -3.84
CA GLU A 343 -4.06 9.88 -4.76
C GLU A 343 -2.68 9.42 -4.27
N ASP A 344 -1.77 10.36 -3.99
CA ASP A 344 -0.42 10.05 -3.52
C ASP A 344 -0.44 9.19 -2.24
N LYS A 345 -1.34 9.52 -1.32
CA LYS A 345 -1.45 8.79 -0.05
C LYS A 345 -2.05 7.40 -0.22
N ILE A 346 -3.01 7.22 -1.14
CA ILE A 346 -3.52 5.89 -1.47
C ILE A 346 -2.39 5.04 -2.05
N LYS A 347 -1.60 5.60 -2.96
CA LYS A 347 -0.44 4.92 -3.55
C LYS A 347 0.61 4.54 -2.50
N ILE A 348 0.90 5.42 -1.54
CA ILE A 348 1.80 5.12 -0.42
C ILE A 348 1.23 3.97 0.44
N HIS A 349 -0.07 3.99 0.73
CA HIS A 349 -0.73 2.94 1.49
C HIS A 349 -0.67 1.58 0.78
N GLU A 350 -1.00 1.53 -0.50
CA GLU A 350 -0.96 0.31 -1.32
C GLU A 350 0.45 -0.28 -1.37
N ASN A 351 1.47 0.56 -1.57
CA ASN A 351 2.87 0.15 -1.53
C ASN A 351 3.27 -0.40 -0.16
N ALA A 352 2.83 0.24 0.93
CA ALA A 352 3.10 -0.24 2.29
C ALA A 352 2.41 -1.58 2.56
N ALA A 353 1.17 -1.77 2.11
CA ALA A 353 0.45 -3.02 2.28
C ALA A 353 1.10 -4.17 1.50
N ALA A 354 1.49 -3.92 0.24
CA ALA A 354 2.19 -4.90 -0.58
C ALA A 354 3.55 -5.30 0.03
N ARG A 355 4.32 -4.31 0.52
CA ARG A 355 5.59 -4.56 1.21
C ARG A 355 5.40 -5.36 2.49
N ARG A 356 4.35 -5.07 3.27
CA ARG A 356 4.03 -5.84 4.48
C ARG A 356 3.75 -7.29 4.14
N GLN A 357 2.89 -7.52 3.14
CA GLN A 357 2.54 -8.87 2.71
C GLN A 357 3.77 -9.66 2.25
N ALA A 358 4.66 -9.04 1.46
CA ALA A 358 5.91 -9.66 1.05
C ALA A 358 6.84 -9.98 2.23
N ALA A 359 6.96 -9.06 3.20
CA ALA A 359 7.75 -9.27 4.41
C ALA A 359 7.22 -10.44 5.26
N ILE A 360 5.91 -10.50 5.49
CA ILE A 360 5.26 -11.62 6.21
C ILE A 360 5.48 -12.95 5.48
N GLN A 361 5.30 -12.97 4.15
CA GLN A 361 5.55 -14.18 3.36
C GLN A 361 7.01 -14.64 3.47
N ARG A 362 7.97 -13.71 3.45
CA ARG A 362 9.38 -14.05 3.64
C ARG A 362 9.64 -14.62 5.03
N ILE A 363 9.12 -14.01 6.09
CA ILE A 363 9.24 -14.52 7.47
C ILE A 363 8.62 -15.93 7.58
N GLN A 364 7.47 -16.19 6.94
CA GLN A 364 6.86 -17.51 6.90
C GLN A 364 7.71 -18.56 6.17
N GLN A 365 8.37 -18.19 5.06
CA GLN A 365 9.30 -19.08 4.37
C GLN A 365 10.52 -19.41 5.24
N LEU A 366 11.10 -18.42 5.93
CA LEU A 366 12.21 -18.60 6.86
C LEU A 366 11.81 -19.53 8.01
N LYS A 367 10.63 -19.32 8.61
CA LYS A 367 10.03 -20.22 9.61
C LYS A 367 9.93 -21.65 9.09
N LYS A 368 9.42 -21.84 7.87
CA LYS A 368 9.30 -23.16 7.25
C LYS A 368 10.67 -23.80 7.06
N HIS A 369 11.68 -23.06 6.61
CA HIS A 369 13.03 -23.59 6.44
C HIS A 369 13.64 -24.05 7.77
N ALA A 370 13.55 -23.24 8.83
CA ALA A 370 14.02 -23.64 10.16
C ALA A 370 13.31 -24.89 10.68
N LYS A 371 11.99 -25.02 10.45
CA LYS A 371 11.23 -26.25 10.77
C LYS A 371 11.74 -27.48 10.03
N HIS A 372 12.15 -27.33 8.77
CA HIS A 372 12.75 -28.44 8.02
C HIS A 372 14.10 -28.83 8.60
N LEU A 373 14.95 -27.86 8.97
CA LEU A 373 16.27 -28.14 9.55
C LEU A 373 16.17 -28.92 10.88
N ILE A 374 15.31 -28.48 11.81
CA ILE A 374 15.14 -29.21 13.07
C ILE A 374 14.51 -30.59 12.87
N THR A 375 13.59 -30.73 11.90
CA THR A 375 12.98 -32.03 11.56
C THR A 375 13.98 -32.97 10.90
N ALA A 376 14.81 -32.47 9.98
CA ALA A 376 15.87 -33.24 9.35
C ALA A 376 16.89 -33.73 10.38
N LEU A 377 17.30 -32.87 11.31
CA LEU A 377 18.21 -33.26 12.41
C LEU A 377 17.58 -34.30 13.34
N LYS A 378 16.26 -34.26 13.57
CA LYS A 378 15.58 -35.31 14.33
C LYS A 378 15.56 -36.65 13.62
N ASN A 379 15.41 -36.64 12.30
CA ASN A 379 15.31 -37.85 11.49
C ASN A 379 16.68 -38.34 11.01
N SER A 380 17.77 -37.58 11.22
CA SER A 380 19.11 -38.05 10.89
C SER A 380 19.47 -39.27 11.72
N PHE A 381 20.16 -40.24 11.13
CA PHE A 381 20.75 -41.31 11.93
C PHE A 381 21.92 -40.72 12.74
N PRO A 382 22.12 -41.11 14.01
CA PRO A 382 23.36 -40.79 14.69
C PRO A 382 24.49 -41.31 13.81
N ASP A 383 25.54 -40.50 13.61
CA ASP A 383 26.68 -40.79 12.75
C ASP A 383 26.94 -42.29 12.72
N ALA A 384 26.66 -42.92 11.57
CA ALA A 384 27.41 -44.11 11.21
C ALA A 384 28.85 -43.62 11.30
N ALA A 385 29.57 -44.12 12.32
CA ALA A 385 30.96 -43.80 12.56
C ALA A 385 31.61 -43.61 11.21
N THR A 386 32.15 -42.41 10.99
CA THR A 386 32.90 -42.00 9.82
C THR A 386 33.44 -43.27 9.21
N GLN A 387 32.90 -43.71 8.06
CA GLN A 387 33.64 -44.65 7.27
C GLN A 387 34.95 -43.93 7.07
N THR A 388 35.94 -44.36 7.83
CA THR A 388 37.31 -44.07 7.56
C THR A 388 37.38 -44.33 6.08
N ILE A 389 37.60 -43.27 5.31
CA ILE A 389 38.32 -43.43 4.05
C ILE A 389 39.61 -44.06 4.54
N SER A 390 39.60 -45.40 4.58
CA SER A 390 40.79 -46.19 4.68
C SER A 390 41.63 -45.60 3.58
N THR A 391 42.69 -44.90 3.96
CA THR A 391 43.82 -44.66 3.09
C THR A 391 44.16 -46.03 2.54
N GLN A 392 43.63 -46.32 1.35
CA GLN A 392 44.15 -47.40 0.53
C GLN A 392 45.56 -46.94 0.19
N LYS A 393 46.49 -47.40 1.02
CA LYS A 393 47.85 -47.71 0.61
C LYS A 393 47.75 -48.31 -0.79
N PRO A 394 48.49 -47.81 -1.81
CA PRO A 394 48.44 -48.42 -3.13
C PRO A 394 48.87 -49.88 -3.00
N GLN A 395 47.91 -50.80 -3.07
CA GLN A 395 48.22 -52.21 -3.28
C GLN A 395 48.49 -52.37 -4.77
N THR A 396 49.77 -52.57 -5.05
CA THR A 396 50.35 -53.14 -6.26
C THR A 396 49.43 -54.24 -6.80
N LYS A 397 48.77 -54.01 -7.94
CA LYS A 397 48.22 -55.11 -8.74
C LYS A 397 49.39 -55.76 -9.48
N GLN A 398 49.72 -56.97 -9.03
CA GLN A 398 50.55 -57.93 -9.72
C GLN A 398 50.07 -58.08 -11.17
N GLN A 399 50.99 -57.78 -12.08
CA GLN A 399 50.89 -58.05 -13.50
C GLN A 399 51.09 -59.57 -13.68
N SER A 400 50.19 -60.20 -14.44
CA SER A 400 50.26 -61.64 -14.77
C SER A 400 51.61 -61.97 -15.44
N SER A 401 52.25 -63.06 -15.00
CA SER A 401 53.60 -63.48 -15.41
C SER A 401 53.72 -63.90 -16.88
N GLU A 402 52.62 -64.05 -17.61
CA GLU A 402 52.64 -64.44 -19.04
C GLU A 402 52.91 -63.27 -20.00
N ILE A 403 52.62 -62.01 -19.61
CA ILE A 403 52.83 -60.85 -20.50
C ILE A 403 54.30 -60.38 -20.46
N ALA A 404 55.02 -60.68 -19.37
CA ALA A 404 56.44 -60.32 -19.23
C ALA A 404 57.35 -61.16 -20.13
N GLU A 405 57.05 -62.45 -20.34
CA GLU A 405 57.86 -63.34 -21.18
C GLU A 405 57.76 -63.02 -22.68
N GLU A 406 56.67 -62.41 -23.13
CA GLU A 406 56.48 -62.05 -24.54
C GLU A 406 57.21 -60.75 -24.92
N CYS A 407 57.29 -59.73 -24.05
CA CYS A 407 58.10 -58.54 -24.34
C CYS A 407 59.62 -58.81 -24.23
N HIS A 408 60.07 -59.84 -23.51
CA HIS A 408 61.51 -60.22 -23.45
C HIS A 408 62.08 -60.80 -24.74
N LYS A 409 61.24 -61.19 -25.73
CA LYS A 409 61.70 -61.70 -27.02
C LYS A 409 61.96 -60.63 -28.09
N HIS A 410 61.72 -59.35 -27.78
CA HIS A 410 61.80 -58.24 -28.75
C HIS A 410 63.00 -57.30 -28.55
N ASP A 411 64.10 -57.83 -28.03
CA ASP A 411 65.24 -57.05 -27.56
C ASP A 411 66.19 -56.53 -28.66
N ASN A 412 65.72 -56.20 -29.87
CA ASN A 412 66.62 -55.50 -30.82
C ASN A 412 66.10 -54.74 -32.05
N LYS A 413 64.80 -54.48 -32.28
CA LYS A 413 64.38 -53.53 -33.34
C LYS A 413 63.04 -52.86 -33.02
N ASN A 414 63.10 -51.64 -32.50
CA ASN A 414 62.12 -50.54 -32.60
C ASN A 414 60.63 -50.92 -32.87
N ALA A 415 59.99 -51.65 -31.96
CA ALA A 415 58.55 -51.89 -31.98
C ALA A 415 57.97 -51.81 -30.56
N THR A 416 56.90 -51.04 -30.38
CA THR A 416 56.16 -50.87 -29.12
C THR A 416 55.27 -52.09 -28.82
N CYS A 417 55.26 -52.57 -27.56
CA CYS A 417 54.34 -53.64 -27.11
C CYS A 417 52.87 -53.15 -27.19
N PRO A 418 51.93 -53.97 -27.71
CA PRO A 418 50.54 -53.55 -27.90
C PRO A 418 49.81 -53.34 -26.57
N LYS A 419 49.01 -52.26 -26.49
CA LYS A 419 48.16 -51.97 -25.34
C LYS A 419 46.76 -52.57 -25.51
N ASP A 420 46.37 -53.26 -24.43
CA ASP A 420 45.02 -53.54 -23.93
C ASP A 420 44.07 -54.42 -24.75
N LYS A 421 43.59 -55.48 -24.07
CA LYS A 421 42.24 -56.02 -24.23
C LYS A 421 41.58 -56.17 -22.87
#